data_AF-A0A0R1HQG4-F1
#
_entry.id   AF-A0A0R1HQG4-F1
#
_cell.length_a   1.000
_cell.length_b   1.000
_cell.length_c   1.000
_cell.angle_alpha   90.00
_cell.angle_beta   90.00
_cell.angle_gamma   90.00
#
_symmetry.space_group_name_H-M   'P 1'
#
loop_
_entity.id
_entity.type
_entity.pdbx_description
1 polymer ?
#
loop_
_entity_poly.entity_id
_entity_poly.type
_entity_poly.pdbx_seq_one_letter_code
_entity_poly.pdbx_strand_id
1 'polypeptide(L)' 'MKKLIAAITVILWLAAVVIIVVAATHHELLTLIPVFADNRPQGRLGWTLTAAMVVLIISLLVHSNGHHIK' A
#
# COMPACT_ATOMS: atom_id res chain seq x y z
N MET A 1 -13.42 -13.60 4.16
CA MET A 1 -12.41 -13.20 3.17
C MET A 1 -12.51 -11.71 2.78
N LYS A 2 -13.65 -11.22 2.28
CA LYS A 2 -13.80 -9.80 1.84
C LYS A 2 -13.42 -8.77 2.92
N LYS A 3 -13.93 -8.94 4.15
CA LYS A 3 -13.63 -8.07 5.31
C LYS A 3 -12.15 -8.11 5.73
N LEU A 4 -11.50 -9.27 5.57
CA LEU A 4 -10.08 -9.45 5.91
C LEU A 4 -9.17 -8.71 4.91
N ILE A 5 -9.44 -8.85 3.61
CA ILE A 5 -8.68 -8.17 2.56
C ILE A 5 -8.81 -6.65 2.74
N ALA A 6 -10.03 -6.15 2.97
CA ALA A 6 -10.25 -4.73 3.24
C ALA A 6 -9.49 -4.23 4.48
N ALA A 7 -9.47 -5.00 5.58
CA ALA A 7 -8.69 -4.66 6.77
C ALA A 7 -7.18 -4.61 6.47
N ILE A 8 -6.64 -5.57 5.72
CA ILE A 8 -5.23 -5.59 5.31
C ILE A 8 -4.91 -4.38 4.41
N THR A 9 -5.80 -4.00 3.49
CA THR A 9 -5.64 -2.79 2.67
C THR A 9 -5.47 -1.56 3.56
N VAL A 10 -6.34 -1.38 4.56
CA VAL A 10 -6.27 -0.23 5.48
C VAL A 10 -4.96 -0.26 6.28
N ILE A 11 -4.55 -1.41 6.79
CA ILE A 11 -3.30 -1.56 7.56
C ILE A 11 -2.07 -1.18 6.70
N LEU A 12 -2.02 -1.61 5.44
CA LEU A 12 -0.90 -1.28 4.54
C LEU A 12 -0.81 0.22 4.26
N TRP A 13 -1.95 0.89 4.11
CA TRP A 13 -1.98 2.35 3.97
C TRP A 13 -1.54 3.07 5.24
N LEU A 14 -2.00 2.60 6.41
CA LEU A 14 -1.54 3.15 7.69
C LEU A 14 -0.02 2.95 7.88
N ALA A 15 0.51 1.79 7.48
CA ALA A 15 1.95 1.54 7.52
C ALA A 15 2.73 2.50 6.61
N ALA A 16 2.22 2.81 5.40
CA ALA A 16 2.83 3.80 4.52
C ALA A 16 2.86 5.20 5.17
N VAL A 17 1.76 5.61 5.81
CA VAL A 17 1.69 6.88 6.55
C VAL A 17 2.70 6.91 7.69
N VAL A 18 2.80 5.83 8.48
CA VAL A 18 3.77 5.73 9.59
C VAL A 18 5.21 5.87 9.07
N ILE A 19 5.57 5.22 7.96
CA ILE A 19 6.91 5.35 7.36
C ILE A 19 7.22 6.81 7.01
N ILE A 20 6.25 7.53 6.42
CA ILE A 20 6.41 8.93 6.06
C ILE A 20 6.54 9.82 7.31
N VAL A 21 5.68 9.61 8.32
CA VAL A 21 5.72 10.38 9.57
C VAL A 21 7.04 10.18 10.29
N VAL A 22 7.53 8.94 10.40
CA VAL A 22 8.82 8.64 11.02
C VAL A 22 9.97 9.31 10.26
N ALA A 23 9.99 9.23 8.93
CA ALA A 23 11.03 9.91 8.15
C ALA A 23 10.94 11.44 8.29
N ALA A 24 9.74 12.01 8.43
CA ALA A 24 9.54 13.43 8.70
C ALA A 24 10.11 13.85 10.06
N THR A 25 9.85 13.09 11.12
CA THR A 25 10.35 13.41 12.47
C THR A 25 11.87 13.28 12.58
N HIS A 26 12.50 12.46 11.73
CA HIS A 26 13.96 12.32 11.67
C HIS A 26 14.62 13.22 10.63
N HIS A 27 13.87 14.08 9.93
CA HIS A 27 14.37 14.90 8.80
C HIS A 27 14.98 14.09 7.64
N GLU A 28 14.62 12.81 7.53
CA GLU A 28 15.13 11.86 6.54
C GLU A 28 14.14 11.64 5.38
N LEU A 29 13.21 12.57 5.13
CA LEU A 29 12.21 12.42 4.05
C LEU A 29 12.83 12.18 2.68
N LEU A 30 13.98 12.79 2.40
CA LEU A 30 14.70 12.61 1.15
C LEU A 30 15.33 11.22 1.00
N THR A 31 15.45 10.45 2.09
CA THR A 31 15.92 9.06 2.03
C THR A 31 14.82 8.09 1.56
N LEU A 32 13.56 8.53 1.57
CA LEU A 32 12.43 7.75 1.06
C LEU A 32 12.32 7.81 -0.46
N ILE A 33 13.03 8.74 -1.12
CA ILE A 33 13.11 8.84 -2.57
C ILE A 33 14.42 8.23 -3.09
N PRO A 34 14.41 7.64 -4.29
CA PRO A 34 13.25 7.42 -5.15
C PRO A 34 12.32 6.33 -4.58
N VAL A 35 11.00 6.50 -4.74
CA VAL A 35 10.00 5.49 -4.35
C VAL A 35 9.92 4.38 -5.42
N PHE A 36 10.13 4.75 -6.68
CA PHE A 36 10.23 3.85 -7.83
C PHE A 36 11.45 4.25 -8.68
N ALA A 37 12.27 3.27 -9.04
CA ALA A 37 13.39 3.44 -9.97
C ALA A 37 13.61 2.13 -10.74
N ASP A 38 13.98 2.23 -12.02
CA ASP A 38 14.24 1.09 -12.91
C ASP A 38 13.07 0.09 -12.98
N ASN A 39 11.84 0.61 -13.03
CA ASN A 39 10.58 -0.14 -13.00
C ASN A 39 10.43 -1.07 -11.77
N ARG A 40 11.09 -0.73 -10.66
CA ARG A 40 11.01 -1.49 -9.41
C ARG A 40 10.68 -0.57 -8.24
N PRO A 41 9.88 -1.07 -7.26
CA PRO A 41 9.70 -0.37 -6.01
C PRO A 41 11.02 -0.32 -5.23
N GLN A 42 11.31 0.83 -4.63
CA GLN A 42 12.56 1.08 -3.93
C GLN A 42 12.30 1.39 -2.45
N GLY A 43 13.19 0.86 -1.61
CA GLY A 43 13.14 1.07 -0.17
C GLY A 43 11.85 0.57 0.51
N ARG A 44 11.73 0.85 1.81
CA ARG A 44 10.56 0.40 2.60
C ARG A 44 9.26 1.01 2.06
N LEU A 45 9.26 2.31 1.75
CA LEU A 45 8.07 3.02 1.29
C LEU A 45 7.57 2.49 -0.07
N GLY A 46 8.45 2.30 -1.06
CA GLY A 46 8.07 1.82 -2.39
C GLY A 46 7.43 0.44 -2.34
N TRP A 47 8.02 -0.50 -1.60
CA TRP A 47 7.46 -1.84 -1.41
C TRP A 47 6.13 -1.82 -0.65
N THR A 48 6.01 -1.00 0.41
CA THR A 48 4.74 -0.87 1.15
C THR A 48 3.63 -0.30 0.27
N LEU A 49 3.89 0.73 -0.53
CA LEU A 49 2.91 1.30 -1.46
C LEU A 49 2.52 0.33 -2.56
N THR A 50 3.48 -0.43 -3.09
CA THR A 50 3.21 -1.46 -4.11
C THR A 50 2.31 -2.56 -3.55
N ALA A 51 2.61 -3.06 -2.36
CA ALA A 51 1.77 -4.04 -1.67
C ALA A 51 0.36 -3.48 -1.40
N ALA A 52 0.26 -2.23 -0.92
CA ALA A 52 -1.02 -1.56 -0.68
C ALA A 52 -1.87 -1.49 -1.96
N MET A 53 -1.26 -1.14 -3.10
CA MET A 53 -1.92 -1.11 -4.39
C MET A 53 -2.39 -2.49 -4.87
N VAL A 54 -1.52 -3.50 -4.80
CA VAL A 54 -1.88 -4.86 -5.21
C VAL A 54 -3.05 -5.38 -4.38
N VAL A 55 -3.01 -5.21 -3.06
CA VAL A 55 -4.09 -5.67 -2.17
C VAL A 55 -5.36 -4.86 -2.40
N LEU A 56 -5.28 -3.55 -2.69
CA LEU A 56 -6.43 -2.74 -3.06
C LEU A 56 -7.10 -3.26 -4.34
N ILE A 57 -6.32 -3.54 -5.39
CA ILE A 57 -6.83 -4.09 -6.66
C ILE A 57 -7.55 -5.42 -6.40
N ILE A 58 -6.92 -6.34 -5.65
CA ILE A 58 -7.54 -7.61 -5.27
C ILE A 58 -8.85 -7.39 -4.50
N SER A 59 -8.86 -6.44 -3.55
CA SER A 59 -10.05 -6.08 -2.77
C SER A 59 -11.20 -5.62 -3.67
N LEU A 60 -10.90 -4.74 -4.63
CA LEU A 60 -11.88 -4.21 -5.59
C LEU A 60 -12.43 -5.32 -6.51
N LEU A 61 -11.56 -6.19 -7.03
CA LEU A 61 -11.98 -7.32 -7.87
C LEU A 61 -12.88 -8.28 -7.11
N VAL A 62 -12.50 -8.67 -5.89
CA VAL A 62 -13.29 -9.56 -5.01
C VAL A 62 -14.62 -8.92 -4.60
N HIS A 63 -14.66 -7.59 -4.46
CA HIS A 63 -15.89 -6.86 -4.21
C HIS A 63 -16.81 -6.87 -5.45
N SER A 64 -16.28 -6.52 -6.62
CA SER A 64 -17.02 -6.43 -7.89
C SER A 64 -17.62 -7.76 -8.35
N ASN A 65 -16.89 -8.88 -8.17
CA ASN A 65 -17.39 -10.22 -8.49
C ASN A 65 -18.55 -10.68 -7.58
N GLY A 66 -18.82 -9.97 -6.47
CA GLY A 66 -20.01 -10.20 -5.66
C GLY A 66 -21.31 -9.68 -6.27
N HIS A 67 -21.24 -8.84 -7.32
CA HIS A 67 -22.40 -8.24 -7.96
C HIS A 67 -22.88 -8.98 -9.21
N HIS A 68 -22.04 -9.85 -9.81
CA HIS A 68 -22.38 -10.62 -11.01
C HIS A 68 -23.02 -11.99 -10.74
N ILE A 69 -23.16 -12.38 -9.46
CA ILE A 69 -23.85 -13.61 -9.05
C ILE A 69 -25.12 -13.20 -8.28
N LYS A 70 -26.09 -12.63 -9.00
CA LYS A 70 -27.48 -12.51 -8.57
C LYS A 70 -28.38 -12.73 -9.77
#